data_AF-A0A5F1I0H5-F1
#
_entry.id   AF-A0A5F1I0H5-F1
#
_cell.length_a   1.000
_cell.length_b   1.000
_cell.length_c   1.000
_cell.angle_alpha   90.00
_cell.angle_beta   90.00
_cell.angle_gamma   90.00
#
_symmetry.space_group_name_H-M   'P 1'
#
loop_
_entity.id
_entity.type
_entity.pdbx_description
1 polymer ?
#
loop_
_entity_poly.entity_id
_entity_poly.type
_entity_poly.pdbx_seq_one_letter_code
_entity_poly.pdbx_strand_id
1 'polypeptide(L)' 'MSKMHTPIGVKPVAGSKEWREGWQKWAFIHISTGYKQFYIAINSPKIFFQASPPISI' A
#
# COMPACT_ATOMS: atom_id res chain seq x y z
N MET A 1 -2.82 37.00 11.21
CA MET A 1 -2.66 35.64 10.66
C MET A 1 -3.63 34.71 11.38
N SER A 2 -4.79 34.43 10.80
CA SER A 2 -5.72 33.46 11.36
C SER A 2 -5.13 32.05 11.20
N LYS A 3 -5.13 31.27 12.28
CA LYS A 3 -4.84 29.82 12.25
C LYS A 3 -5.79 29.17 11.25
N MET A 4 -5.27 28.61 10.15
CA MET A 4 -6.04 27.65 9.36
C MET A 4 -6.38 26.49 10.31
N HIS A 5 -7.65 26.42 10.72
CA HIS A 5 -8.17 25.27 11.42
C HIS A 5 -8.18 24.12 10.41
N THR A 6 -7.09 23.36 10.33
CA THR A 6 -7.08 22.12 9.56
C THR A 6 -8.07 21.20 10.24
N PRO A 7 -9.21 20.86 9.62
CA PRO A 7 -10.17 20.00 10.28
C PRO A 7 -9.61 18.57 10.23
N ILE A 8 -9.00 18.16 11.34
CA ILE A 8 -8.49 16.80 11.56
C ILE A 8 -9.69 15.85 11.41
N GLY A 9 -9.74 15.11 10.29
CA GLY A 9 -10.70 14.02 10.09
C GLY A 9 -11.64 14.13 8.88
N VAL A 10 -11.58 15.20 8.08
CA VAL A 10 -12.42 15.27 6.86
C VAL A 10 -11.79 14.39 5.78
N LYS A 11 -12.51 13.35 5.34
CA LYS A 11 -12.09 12.54 4.19
C LYS A 11 -11.94 13.46 2.98
N PRO A 12 -10.83 13.35 2.23
CA PRO A 12 -10.61 14.22 1.09
C PRO A 12 -11.71 13.97 0.06
N VAL A 13 -12.25 15.06 -0.49
CA VAL A 13 -13.35 15.01 -1.46
C VAL A 13 -12.90 14.23 -2.68
N ALA A 14 -13.74 13.35 -3.21
CA ALA A 14 -13.42 12.58 -4.40
C ALA A 14 -13.01 13.52 -5.56
N GLY A 15 -11.83 13.27 -6.14
CA GLY A 15 -11.25 14.13 -7.16
C GLY A 15 -10.49 15.37 -6.63
N SER A 16 -10.44 15.62 -5.32
CA SER A 16 -9.52 16.62 -4.77
C SER A 16 -8.07 16.19 -4.99
N LYS A 17 -7.16 17.15 -4.89
CA LYS A 17 -5.72 16.86 -4.96
C LYS A 17 -5.31 15.86 -3.87
N GLU A 18 -5.76 16.07 -2.62
CA GLU A 18 -5.42 15.16 -1.52
C GLU A 18 -6.01 13.76 -1.71
N TRP A 19 -7.20 13.65 -2.31
CA TRP A 19 -7.81 12.35 -2.63
C TRP A 19 -6.96 11.60 -3.64
N ARG A 20 -6.59 12.23 -4.76
CA ARG A 20 -5.77 11.60 -5.81
C ARG A 20 -4.38 11.22 -5.30
N GLU A 21 -3.73 12.08 -4.52
CA GLU A 21 -2.42 11.78 -3.92
C GLU A 21 -2.50 10.63 -2.92
N GLY A 22 -3.57 10.56 -2.12
CA GLY A 22 -3.84 9.44 -1.23
C GLY A 22 -3.99 8.13 -2.00
N TRP A 23 -4.80 8.13 -3.07
CA TRP A 23 -5.00 6.97 -3.93
C TRP A 23 -3.74 6.54 -4.66
N GLN A 24 -2.91 7.47 -5.13
CA GLN A 24 -1.63 7.14 -5.76
C GLN A 24 -0.67 6.46 -4.78
N LYS A 25 -0.56 6.96 -3.54
CA LYS A 25 0.26 6.32 -2.50
C LYS A 25 -0.24 4.91 -2.18
N TRP A 26 -1.55 4.75 -2.01
CA TRP A 26 -2.17 3.45 -1.77
C TRP A 26 -1.94 2.47 -2.93
N ALA A 27 -2.14 2.91 -4.17
CA ALA A 27 -1.88 2.11 -5.36
C ALA A 27 -0.41 1.70 -5.46
N PHE A 28 0.52 2.63 -5.18
CA PHE A 28 1.95 2.34 -5.18
C PHE A 28 2.33 1.29 -4.13
N ILE A 29 1.83 1.39 -2.89
CA ILE A 29 2.08 0.41 -1.83
C ILE A 29 1.53 -0.96 -2.24
N HIS A 30 0.32 -1.01 -2.80
CA HIS A 30 -0.31 -2.25 -3.20
C HIS A 30 0.49 -2.95 -4.32
N ILE A 31 0.85 -2.22 -5.38
CA ILE A 31 1.60 -2.75 -6.51
C ILE A 31 3.02 -3.16 -6.09
N SER A 32 3.71 -2.33 -5.31
CA SER A 32 5.09 -2.61 -4.87
C SER A 32 5.16 -3.81 -3.93
N THR A 33 4.14 -4.01 -3.08
CA THR A 33 4.06 -5.19 -2.20
C THR A 33 3.92 -6.47 -3.03
N GLY A 34 3.03 -6.48 -4.02
CA GLY A 34 2.88 -7.61 -4.94
C GLY A 34 4.18 -7.89 -5.70
N TYR A 35 4.80 -6.85 -6.28
CA TYR A 35 6.07 -7.00 -6.99
C TYR A 35 7.20 -7.54 -6.10
N LYS A 36 7.29 -7.08 -4.85
CA LYS A 36 8.26 -7.58 -3.87
C LYS A 36 8.06 -9.07 -3.60
N GLN A 37 6.81 -9.52 -3.44
CA GLN A 37 6.51 -10.94 -3.24
C GLN A 37 6.90 -11.79 -4.46
N PHE A 38 6.57 -11.32 -5.67
CA PHE A 38 6.98 -12.00 -6.91
C PHE A 38 8.49 -12.07 -7.05
N TYR A 39 9.20 -10.98 -6.77
CA TYR A 39 10.66 -10.94 -6.82
C TYR A 39 11.29 -11.94 -5.85
N ILE A 40 10.77 -12.04 -4.63
CA ILE A 40 11.22 -13.02 -3.63
C ILE A 40 10.91 -14.46 -4.09
N ALA A 41 9.73 -14.70 -4.64
CA ALA A 41 9.34 -16.03 -5.15
C ALA A 41 10.28 -16.53 -6.26
N ILE A 42 10.69 -15.64 -7.17
CA ILE A 42 11.59 -15.97 -8.29
C ILE A 42 13.03 -16.17 -7.81
N ASN A 43 13.57 -15.25 -7.01
CA ASN A 43 15.00 -15.24 -6.66
C ASN A 43 15.33 -16.06 -5.40
N SER A 44 14.34 -16.35 -4.56
CA SER A 44 14.53 -17.06 -3.30
C SER A 44 13.29 -17.89 -2.95
N PRO A 45 12.95 -18.89 -3.78
CA PRO A 45 11.76 -19.71 -3.59
C PRO A 45 11.73 -20.40 -2.22
N LYS A 46 12.89 -20.80 -1.68
CA LYS A 46 12.98 -21.40 -0.34
C LYS A 46 12.47 -20.48 0.78
N ILE A 47 12.77 -19.18 0.70
CA ILE A 47 12.29 -18.18 1.67
C ILE A 47 10.79 -17.92 1.47
N PHE A 48 10.34 -17.89 0.22
CA PHE A 48 8.92 -17.74 -0.12
C PHE A 48 8.07 -18.87 0.47
N PHE A 49 8.49 -20.14 0.30
CA PHE A 49 7.78 -21.30 0.86
C PHE A 49 7.87 -21.39 2.38
N GLN A 50 8.93 -20.88 3.03
CA GLN A 50 9.03 -20.82 4.49
C GLN A 50 8.17 -19.73 5.14
N ALA A 51 8.01 -18.58 4.47
CA ALA A 51 7.17 -17.49 4.95
C ALA A 51 5.68 -17.70 4.65
N SER A 52 5.35 -18.68 3.81
CA SER A 52 3.97 -19.07 3.51
C SER A 52 3.43 -19.95 4.64
N PRO A 53 2.20 -19.71 5.15
CA PRO A 53 1.57 -20.66 6.07
C PRO A 53 1.51 -22.04 5.40
N PRO A 54 1.76 -23.14 6.14
CA PRO A 54 1.73 -24.46 5.57
C PRO A 54 0.35 -24.71 4.97
N ILE A 55 0.30 -24.86 3.65
CA ILE A 55 -0.90 -25.31 2.95
C ILE A 55 -1.03 -26.79 3.31
N SER A 56 -1.88 -27.06 4.31
CA SER A 56 -2.32 -28.43 4.58
C SER A 56 -3.25 -28.81 3.45
N ILE A 57 -2.77 -29.65 2.52
CA ILE A 57 -3.58 -30.32 1.50
C ILE A 57 -4.15 -31.60 2.11
#